data_AF-A0A1J3CJA1-F1
#
_entry.id   AF-A0A1J3CJA1-F1
#
_cell.length_a   1.000
_cell.length_b   1.000
_cell.length_c   1.000
_cell.angle_alpha   90.00
_cell.angle_beta   90.00
_cell.angle_gamma   90.00
#
_symmetry.space_group_name_H-M   'P 1'
#
loop_
_entity.id
_entity.type
_entity.pdbx_description
1 polymer ?
#
loop_
_entity_poly.entity_id
_entity_poly.type
_entity_poly.pdbx_seq_one_letter_code
_entity_poly.pdbx_strand_id
1 'polypeptide(L)'
;LRAGKSMFQWDLHEHRINSIDFNPRNPHVMATSSTDGTACLWDLRSMGATKPKTLRTVIHGRAVHSAYFSPSGLSLATTSVDNYLGITSGANFEETSMIYHDNATNRWISTFRGVWGWDDSYIFVGSR
;
A
#
# COMPACT_ATOMS: atom_id res chain seq x y z
N LEU A 1 -4.62 25.83 -17.76
CA LEU A 1 -3.92 24.96 -16.78
C LEU A 1 -2.51 25.48 -16.61
N ARG A 2 -2.09 25.91 -15.42
CA ARG A 2 -0.67 26.17 -15.15
C ARG A 2 0.00 24.83 -14.88
N ALA A 3 0.96 24.43 -15.71
CA ALA A 3 1.83 23.32 -15.39
C ALA A 3 2.65 23.71 -14.13
N GLY A 4 2.28 23.12 -12.99
CA GLY A 4 3.01 23.31 -11.75
C GLY A 4 4.38 22.68 -11.89
N LYS A 5 5.43 23.48 -11.68
CA LYS A 5 6.81 23.01 -11.56
C LYS A 5 6.85 21.92 -10.48
N SER A 6 7.29 20.70 -10.80
CA SER A 6 7.49 19.65 -9.80
C SER A 6 8.50 20.13 -8.78
N MET A 7 8.08 20.32 -7.53
CA MET A 7 8.95 20.88 -6.49
C MET A 7 9.93 19.84 -5.92
N PHE A 8 9.58 18.54 -5.97
CA PHE A 8 10.42 17.45 -5.44
C PHE A 8 10.19 16.14 -6.20
N GLN A 9 11.25 15.34 -6.37
CA GLN A 9 11.21 13.98 -6.91
C GLN A 9 11.92 13.04 -5.92
N TRP A 10 11.33 11.88 -5.66
CA TRP A 10 11.80 10.92 -4.69
C TRP A 10 11.83 9.52 -5.29
N ASP A 11 12.97 8.83 -5.16
CA ASP A 11 13.09 7.42 -5.49
C ASP A 11 12.60 6.59 -4.29
N LEU A 12 11.30 6.33 -4.26
CA LEU A 12 10.64 5.62 -3.15
C LEU A 12 10.83 4.10 -3.20
N HIS A 13 11.04 3.55 -4.40
CA HIS A 13 11.04 2.12 -4.69
C HIS A 13 12.06 1.80 -5.79
N GLU A 14 12.61 0.58 -5.78
CA GLU A 14 13.58 0.12 -6.80
C GLU A 14 12.91 -0.18 -8.14
N HIS A 15 11.62 -0.52 -8.09
CA HIS A 15 10.81 -0.84 -9.26
C HIS A 15 9.56 0.02 -9.33
N ARG A 16 8.76 -0.21 -10.38
CA ARG A 16 7.55 0.55 -10.66
C ARG A 16 6.58 0.53 -9.47
N ILE A 17 6.14 1.73 -9.10
CA ILE A 17 5.04 1.95 -8.15
C ILE A 17 3.71 1.58 -8.83
N ASN A 18 2.96 0.69 -8.19
CA ASN A 18 1.69 0.16 -8.69
C ASN A 18 0.48 0.90 -8.12
N SER A 19 0.55 1.33 -6.85
CA SER A 19 -0.49 2.13 -6.21
C SER A 19 0.09 3.18 -5.27
N ILE A 20 -0.70 4.23 -5.04
CA ILE A 20 -0.49 5.28 -4.05
C ILE A 20 -1.84 5.55 -3.38
N ASP A 21 -1.84 5.67 -2.06
CA ASP A 21 -3.04 6.00 -1.29
C ASP A 21 -2.69 6.90 -0.10
N PHE A 22 -3.60 7.79 0.24
CA PHE A 22 -3.44 8.73 1.36
C PHE A 22 -4.34 8.31 2.51
N ASN A 23 -3.84 8.40 3.73
CA ASN A 23 -4.63 8.04 4.89
C ASN A 23 -5.80 9.03 5.06
N PRO A 24 -7.06 8.54 5.14
CA PRO A 24 -8.24 9.41 5.18
C PRO A 24 -8.37 10.23 6.47
N ARG A 25 -7.67 9.86 7.54
CA ARG A 25 -7.68 10.55 8.84
C ARG A 25 -6.40 11.31 9.13
N ASN A 26 -5.27 10.84 8.61
CA ASN A 26 -3.98 11.47 8.82
C ASN A 26 -3.40 11.97 7.49
N PRO A 27 -3.50 13.27 7.16
CA PRO A 27 -3.03 13.82 5.89
C PRO A 27 -1.50 13.76 5.73
N HIS A 28 -0.76 13.38 6.77
CA HIS A 28 0.69 13.23 6.73
C HIS A 28 1.14 11.81 6.42
N VAL A 29 0.23 10.84 6.35
CA VAL A 29 0.57 9.44 6.10
C VAL A 29 0.11 9.04 4.71
N MET A 30 1.03 8.43 3.97
CA MET A 30 0.80 7.94 2.61
C MET A 30 1.33 6.51 2.49
N ALA A 31 0.69 5.68 1.69
CA ALA A 31 1.13 4.34 1.36
C ALA A 31 1.45 4.25 -0.14
N THR A 32 2.48 3.48 -0.47
CA THR A 32 2.82 3.12 -1.84
C THR A 32 3.03 1.61 -1.93
N SER A 33 2.75 1.03 -3.09
CA SER A 33 3.07 -0.37 -3.39
C SER A 33 3.90 -0.48 -4.65
N SER A 34 4.75 -1.50 -4.75
CA SER A 34 5.69 -1.64 -5.84
C SER A 34 5.85 -3.07 -6.33
N THR A 35 6.32 -3.16 -7.58
CA THR A 35 6.69 -4.42 -8.22
C THR A 35 7.94 -5.04 -7.59
N ASP A 36 8.69 -4.29 -6.77
CA ASP A 36 9.83 -4.79 -5.98
C ASP A 36 9.43 -5.73 -4.82
N GLY A 37 8.13 -5.96 -4.63
CA GLY A 37 7.64 -6.81 -3.56
C GLY A 37 7.50 -6.09 -2.23
N THR A 38 7.54 -4.75 -2.23
CA THR A 38 7.34 -3.96 -1.02
C THR A 38 6.13 -3.04 -1.14
N ALA A 39 5.45 -2.86 -0.01
CA ALA A 39 4.58 -1.72 0.22
C ALA A 39 5.15 -0.90 1.38
N CYS A 40 5.24 0.41 1.19
CA CYS A 40 5.88 1.32 2.12
C CYS A 40 4.88 2.36 2.60
N LEU A 41 4.89 2.64 3.91
CA LEU A 41 4.22 3.78 4.50
C LEU A 41 5.22 4.89 4.72
N TRP A 42 4.79 6.11 4.45
CA TRP A 42 5.60 7.31 4.46
C TRP A 42 4.98 8.39 5.32
N ASP A 43 5.83 9.11 6.04
CA ASP A 43 5.47 10.39 6.66
C ASP A 43 5.84 11.53 5.71
N LEU A 44 4.84 12.20 5.16
CA LEU A 44 4.99 13.34 4.26
C LEU A 44 5.69 14.53 4.93
N ARG A 45 5.68 14.63 6.26
CA ARG A 45 6.43 15.68 6.99
C ARG A 45 7.93 15.39 6.95
N SER A 46 8.30 14.12 6.90
CA SER A 46 9.70 13.67 6.81
C SER A 46 10.18 13.59 5.36
N MET A 47 9.29 13.65 4.37
CA MET A 47 9.65 13.77 2.96
C MET A 47 10.29 15.10 2.59
N GLY A 48 10.39 16.10 3.48
CA GLY A 48 11.18 17.30 3.21
C GLY A 48 12.71 17.09 3.36
N ALA A 49 13.14 15.99 3.99
CA ALA A 49 14.55 15.68 4.21
C ALA A 49 15.16 15.01 2.98
N THR A 50 16.47 15.18 2.74
CA THR A 50 17.22 14.69 1.56
C THR A 50 17.03 13.21 1.20
N LYS A 51 16.52 12.39 2.13
CA LYS A 51 16.09 11.02 1.86
C LYS A 51 14.75 10.74 2.57
N PRO A 52 13.72 10.24 1.86
CA PRO A 52 12.45 9.91 2.47
C PRO A 52 12.63 8.66 3.31
N LYS A 53 12.17 8.70 4.55
CA LYS A 53 12.24 7.57 5.47
C LYS A 53 10.88 6.88 5.52
N THR A 54 10.87 5.56 5.39
CA THR A 54 9.67 4.77 5.58
C THR A 54 9.32 4.68 7.07
N LEU A 55 8.04 4.83 7.38
CA LEU A 55 7.49 4.52 8.72
C LEU A 55 7.42 3.01 8.90
N ARG A 56 6.95 2.32 7.87
CA ARG A 56 6.78 0.87 7.85
C ARG A 56 6.97 0.35 6.43
N THR A 57 7.52 -0.85 6.33
CA THR A 57 7.62 -1.59 5.08
C THR A 57 6.99 -2.97 5.27
N VAL A 58 6.02 -3.29 4.42
CA VAL A 58 5.41 -4.62 4.30
C VAL A 58 6.10 -5.34 3.16
N ILE A 59 6.66 -6.50 3.45
CA ILE A 59 7.46 -7.29 2.49
C ILE A 59 6.62 -8.47 2.03
N HIS A 60 6.54 -8.61 0.71
CA HIS A 60 5.90 -9.72 0.01
C HIS A 60 6.95 -10.50 -0.79
N GLY A 61 6.67 -11.77 -1.05
CA GLY A 61 7.55 -12.64 -1.85
C GLY A 61 7.50 -12.35 -3.34
N ARG A 62 6.52 -11.55 -3.80
CA ARG A 62 6.30 -11.13 -5.19
C ARG A 62 5.73 -9.73 -5.25
N ALA A 63 5.56 -9.22 -6.47
CA ALA A 63 5.04 -7.89 -6.76
C ALA A 63 3.76 -7.57 -5.97
N VAL A 64 3.76 -6.40 -5.33
CA VAL A 64 2.58 -5.86 -4.63
C VAL A 64 1.80 -5.01 -5.61
N HIS A 65 0.53 -5.36 -5.80
CA HIS A 65 -0.34 -4.68 -6.76
C HIS A 65 -1.07 -3.50 -6.15
N SER A 66 -1.41 -3.58 -4.88
CA SER A 66 -2.07 -2.48 -4.21
C SER A 66 -1.79 -2.41 -2.73
N ALA A 67 -1.89 -1.19 -2.21
CA ALA A 67 -1.87 -0.83 -0.80
C ALA A 67 -2.94 0.24 -0.59
N TYR A 68 -3.95 -0.04 0.24
CA TYR A 68 -5.06 0.89 0.52
C TYR A 68 -5.38 0.99 2.01
N PHE A 69 -5.62 2.21 2.47
CA PHE A 69 -6.06 2.45 3.83
C PHE A 69 -7.51 2.04 4.02
N SER A 70 -7.81 1.61 5.24
CA SER A 70 -9.17 1.44 5.68
C SER A 70 -9.87 2.80 5.79
N PRO A 71 -11.21 2.87 5.70
CA PRO A 71 -11.97 4.10 5.88
C PRO A 71 -11.68 4.82 7.20
N SER A 72 -11.45 4.07 8.29
CA SER A 72 -11.02 4.69 9.55
C SER A 72 -9.56 5.14 9.56
N GLY A 73 -8.76 4.78 8.55
CA GLY A 73 -7.34 5.12 8.43
C GLY A 73 -6.44 4.43 9.46
N LEU A 74 -6.95 3.47 10.22
CA LEU A 74 -6.19 2.74 11.26
C LEU A 74 -5.49 1.49 10.72
N SER A 75 -5.90 1.01 9.55
CA SER A 75 -5.34 -0.20 8.95
C SER A 75 -4.98 0.02 7.48
N LEU A 76 -4.02 -0.76 7.00
CA LEU A 76 -3.60 -0.81 5.61
C LEU A 76 -3.68 -2.26 5.11
N ALA A 77 -4.30 -2.45 3.96
CA ALA A 77 -4.36 -3.74 3.28
C ALA A 77 -3.49 -3.72 2.03
N THR A 78 -2.66 -4.75 1.85
CA THR A 78 -1.80 -4.95 0.70
C THR A 78 -2.16 -6.24 -0.02
N THR A 79 -2.12 -6.22 -1.35
CA THR A 79 -2.40 -7.38 -2.21
C THR A 79 -1.17 -7.73 -3.03
N SER A 80 -0.81 -9.02 -3.08
CA SER A 80 0.37 -9.52 -3.77
C SER A 80 0.07 -10.79 -4.56
N VAL A 81 0.92 -11.07 -5.56
CA VAL A 81 0.89 -12.30 -6.36
C VAL A 81 1.43 -13.51 -5.58
N ASP A 82 2.01 -13.30 -4.40
CA ASP A 82 2.60 -14.37 -3.57
C ASP A 82 1.58 -15.25 -2.82
N ASN A 83 0.29 -15.08 -3.07
CA ASN A 83 -0.83 -15.72 -2.36
C ASN A 83 -1.03 -15.24 -0.92
N TYR A 84 -0.51 -14.06 -0.57
CA TYR A 84 -0.74 -13.46 0.74
C TYR A 84 -1.29 -12.04 0.62
N LEU A 85 -2.21 -11.73 1.53
CA LEU A 85 -2.68 -10.39 1.83
C LEU A 85 -1.95 -9.89 3.07
N GLY A 86 -1.30 -8.74 2.97
CA GLY A 86 -0.69 -8.10 4.13
C GLY A 86 -1.67 -7.13 4.76
N ILE A 87 -2.04 -7.38 6.01
CA ILE A 87 -2.84 -6.44 6.80
C ILE A 87 -1.94 -5.83 7.85
N THR A 88 -1.84 -4.51 7.88
CA THR A 88 -1.05 -3.81 8.88
C THR A 88 -1.91 -2.86 9.69
N SER A 89 -1.82 -2.94 11.02
CA SER A 89 -2.61 -2.18 12.01
C SER A 89 -1.76 -1.69 13.18
N GLY A 90 -2.39 -0.96 14.10
CA GLY A 90 -1.76 -0.40 15.30
C GLY A 90 -1.44 1.08 15.17
N ALA A 91 -1.04 1.73 16.27
CA ALA A 91 -0.85 3.18 16.32
C ALA A 91 0.14 3.72 15.27
N ASN A 92 1.13 2.90 14.90
CA ASN A 92 2.14 3.21 13.89
C ASN A 92 2.23 2.16 12.77
N PHE A 93 1.16 1.38 12.54
CA PHE A 93 1.19 0.28 11.57
C PHE A 93 2.31 -0.74 11.86
N GLU A 94 2.50 -1.08 13.13
CA GLU A 94 3.59 -1.97 13.56
C GLU A 94 3.21 -3.45 13.53
N GLU A 95 1.91 -3.74 13.66
CA GLU A 95 1.37 -5.09 13.63
C GLU A 95 1.08 -5.47 12.19
N THR A 96 1.84 -6.42 11.64
CA THR A 96 1.61 -6.94 10.28
C THR A 96 1.19 -8.40 10.35
N SER A 97 0.04 -8.70 9.76
CA SER A 97 -0.49 -10.05 9.58
C SER A 97 -0.49 -10.42 8.09
N MET A 98 -0.05 -11.63 7.78
CA MET A 98 -0.11 -12.18 6.42
C MET A 98 -1.22 -13.22 6.36
N ILE A 99 -2.25 -12.95 5.56
CA ILE A 99 -3.41 -13.81 5.40
C ILE A 99 -3.27 -14.53 4.07
N TYR A 100 -3.28 -15.87 4.10
CA TYR A 100 -3.21 -16.66 2.88
C TYR A 100 -4.48 -16.49 2.02
N HIS A 101 -4.29 -16.20 0.75
CA HIS A 101 -5.32 -16.09 -0.27
C HIS A 101 -4.81 -16.75 -1.55
N ASP A 102 -5.44 -17.85 -1.97
CA ASP A 102 -5.03 -18.57 -3.18
C ASP A 102 -5.35 -17.76 -4.45
N ASN A 103 -4.32 -17.27 -5.12
CA ASN A 103 -4.48 -16.53 -6.38
C ASN A 103 -4.57 -17.47 -7.61
N ALA A 104 -4.39 -18.78 -7.46
CA ALA A 104 -4.28 -19.76 -8.54
C ALA A 104 -5.64 -20.16 -9.16
N THR A 105 -6.40 -19.18 -9.66
CA THR A 105 -7.73 -19.45 -10.26
C THR A 105 -7.69 -19.95 -11.71
N ASN A 106 -6.54 -20.42 -12.22
CA ASN A 106 -6.33 -20.82 -13.63
C ASN A 106 -6.77 -19.77 -14.67
N ARG A 107 -6.92 -18.51 -14.26
CA ARG A 107 -7.23 -17.36 -15.10
C ARG A 107 -6.14 -16.30 -14.92
N TRP A 108 -5.77 -15.67 -16.02
CA TRP A 108 -4.93 -14.48 -16.04
C TRP A 108 -5.72 -13.32 -15.45
N ILE A 109 -5.82 -13.25 -14.13
CA ILE A 109 -6.61 -12.19 -13.51
C ILE A 109 -5.82 -10.90 -13.44
N SER A 110 -6.53 -9.82 -13.75
CA SER A 110 -6.12 -8.43 -13.63
C SER A 110 -5.74 -8.12 -12.18
N THR A 111 -4.92 -7.09 -12.00
CA THR A 111 -4.42 -6.60 -10.70
C THR A 111 -5.47 -6.67 -9.59
N PHE A 112 -5.23 -7.50 -8.57
CA PHE A 112 -6.13 -7.64 -7.43
C PHE A 112 -6.17 -6.34 -6.63
N ARG A 113 -7.39 -5.82 -6.43
CA ARG A 113 -7.63 -4.67 -5.56
C ARG A 113 -8.30 -5.16 -4.28
N GLY A 114 -7.72 -4.80 -3.13
CA GLY A 114 -8.43 -4.88 -1.86
C GLY A 114 -9.34 -3.66 -1.71
N VAL A 115 -10.61 -3.88 -1.35
CA VAL A 115 -11.56 -2.82 -0.99
C VAL A 115 -12.05 -3.09 0.42
N TRP A 116 -11.88 -2.10 1.29
CA TRP A 116 -12.35 -2.17 2.66
C TRP A 116 -13.86 -1.97 2.75
N GLY A 117 -14.50 -2.71 3.66
CA GLY A 117 -15.82 -2.37 4.18
C GLY A 117 -15.77 -1.02 4.89
N TRP A 118 -16.93 -0.36 4.95
CA TRP A 118 -17.09 0.98 5.53
C TRP A 118 -16.77 1.05 7.03
N ASP A 119 -16.78 -0.09 7.72
CA ASP A 119 -16.57 -0.26 9.16
C ASP A 119 -15.24 -0.94 9.49
N ASP A 120 -14.32 -1.05 8.51
CA ASP A 120 -13.01 -1.69 8.63
C ASP A 120 -13.04 -3.20 8.97
N SER A 121 -14.21 -3.82 9.04
CA SER A 121 -14.33 -5.21 9.52
C SER A 121 -14.14 -6.26 8.42
N TYR A 122 -14.22 -5.84 7.15
CA TYR A 122 -14.14 -6.73 6.00
C TYR A 122 -13.23 -6.14 4.93
N ILE A 123 -12.54 -7.01 4.20
CA ILE A 123 -11.83 -6.64 2.98
C ILE A 123 -12.30 -7.56 1.88
N PHE A 124 -12.79 -6.97 0.80
CA PHE A 124 -13.13 -7.68 -0.42
C PHE A 124 -11.92 -7.62 -1.35
N VAL A 125 -11.36 -8.79 -1.67
CA VAL A 125 -10.29 -8.90 -2.65
C VAL A 125 -10.87 -9.49 -3.93
N GLY A 126 -10.77 -8.73 -5.01
CA GLY A 126 -11.32 -9.11 -6.30
C GLY A 126 -10.43 -8.68 -7.44
N SER A 127 -10.62 -9.34 -8.58
CA SER A 127 -10.10 -8.88 -9.86
C SER A 127 -11.07 -7.89 -10.50
N ARG A 128 -10.54 -6.99 -11.32
CA ARG A 128 -11.35 -6.05 -12.11
C ARG A 128 -11.75 -6.63 -13.46
#